data_AF-A0A5B0W5X0-F1
#
_entry.id   AF-A0A5B0W5X0-F1
#
_cell.length_a   1.000
_cell.length_b   1.000
_cell.length_c   1.000
_cell.angle_alpha   90.00
_cell.angle_beta   90.00
_cell.angle_gamma   90.00
#
_symmetry.space_group_name_H-M   'P 1'
#
loop_
_entity.id
_entity.type
_entity.pdbx_description
1 polymer ?
#
loop_
_entity_poly.entity_id
_entity_poly.type
_entity_poly.pdbx_seq_one_letter_code
_entity_poly.pdbx_strand_id
1 'polypeptide(L)'
;MEYYYGDIYISHTKRIEITMSHLTFKIVELIKKSNPEQTHSIEIMHYALSIILNTLFIIITSLCIGGLTGQLKETFLALSSCMFLRMSSGGVHLKSARSCNIVSIFICSLIPHITYLIHNHIIWINLFSLLVMILCAPNPDANAQIPKEWYLGLKIISIILVSLNFWIHSSVIGLAFLVQSFTVIIPLQRRPIK
;
A
#
# COMPACT_ATOMS: atom_id res chain seq x y z
N MET A 1 -31.87 -10.30 9.95
CA MET A 1 -30.85 -11.28 9.49
C MET A 1 -29.52 -10.62 9.13
N GLU A 2 -29.47 -9.39 8.60
CA GLU A 2 -28.20 -8.67 8.32
C GLU A 2 -27.35 -8.35 9.58
N TYR A 3 -27.98 -8.00 10.71
CA TYR A 3 -27.26 -7.69 11.96
C TYR A 3 -26.46 -8.89 12.52
N TYR A 4 -27.01 -10.11 12.40
CA TYR A 4 -26.40 -11.32 12.96
C TYR A 4 -25.17 -11.78 12.17
N TYR A 5 -25.18 -11.59 10.84
CA TYR A 5 -24.01 -11.87 10.00
C TYR A 5 -22.91 -10.83 10.22
N GLY A 6 -23.27 -9.55 10.36
CA GLY A 6 -22.33 -8.47 10.69
C GLY A 6 -21.49 -8.79 11.94
N ASP A 7 -22.14 -9.22 13.03
CA ASP A 7 -21.46 -9.52 14.28
C ASP A 7 -20.55 -10.76 14.22
N ILE A 8 -20.97 -11.81 13.49
CA ILE A 8 -20.15 -13.02 13.29
C ILE A 8 -18.89 -12.70 12.47
N TYR A 9 -19.03 -11.93 11.37
CA TYR A 9 -17.90 -11.50 10.56
C TYR A 9 -16.95 -10.57 11.33
N ILE A 10 -17.49 -9.64 12.13
CA ILE A 10 -16.68 -8.77 13.00
C ILE A 10 -15.91 -9.58 14.05
N SER A 11 -16.49 -10.66 14.60
CA SER A 11 -15.83 -11.52 15.59
C SER A 11 -14.68 -12.35 14.99
N HIS A 12 -14.87 -12.99 13.84
CA HIS A 12 -13.83 -13.78 13.17
C HIS A 12 -12.68 -12.90 12.69
N THR A 13 -12.99 -11.72 12.16
CA THR A 13 -11.98 -10.80 11.64
C THR A 13 -11.17 -10.13 12.74
N LYS A 14 -11.75 -9.85 13.92
CA LYS A 14 -10.98 -9.45 15.12
C LYS A 14 -10.01 -10.55 15.57
N ARG A 15 -10.43 -11.82 15.48
CA ARG A 15 -9.62 -12.99 15.88
C ARG A 15 -8.33 -13.13 15.08
N ILE A 16 -8.38 -12.83 13.78
CA ILE A 16 -7.20 -12.88 12.90
C ILE A 16 -6.20 -11.78 13.27
N GLU A 17 -6.68 -10.56 13.52
CA GLU A 17 -5.84 -9.42 13.93
C GLU A 17 -5.15 -9.67 15.28
N ILE A 18 -5.88 -10.25 16.23
CA ILE A 18 -5.34 -10.66 17.54
C ILE A 18 -4.27 -11.75 17.37
N THR A 19 -4.53 -12.74 16.53
CA THR A 19 -3.58 -13.83 16.26
C THR A 19 -2.29 -13.31 15.61
N MET A 20 -2.41 -12.43 14.61
CA MET A 20 -1.26 -11.79 13.96
C MET A 20 -0.45 -10.95 14.95
N SER A 21 -1.11 -10.13 15.77
CA SER A 21 -0.42 -9.32 16.78
C SER A 21 0.35 -10.17 17.80
N HIS A 22 -0.25 -11.28 18.25
CA HIS A 22 0.38 -12.21 19.17
C HIS A 22 1.56 -12.97 18.54
N LEU A 23 1.45 -13.33 17.25
CA LEU A 23 2.57 -13.91 16.49
C LEU A 23 3.73 -12.91 16.37
N THR A 24 3.44 -11.67 15.97
CA THR A 24 4.43 -10.58 15.90
C THR A 24 5.13 -10.39 17.24
N PHE A 25 4.37 -10.36 18.35
CA PHE A 25 4.94 -10.18 19.69
C PHE A 25 5.91 -11.29 20.05
N LYS A 26 5.54 -12.56 19.83
CA LYS A 26 6.44 -13.71 20.05
C LYS A 26 7.71 -13.63 19.23
N ILE A 27 7.61 -13.26 17.95
CA ILE A 27 8.79 -13.14 17.08
C ILE A 27 9.70 -12.00 17.59
N VAL A 28 9.13 -10.86 17.98
CA VAL A 28 9.89 -9.72 18.52
C VAL A 28 10.58 -10.08 19.83
N GLU A 29 9.92 -10.77 20.76
CA GLU A 29 10.54 -11.25 22.00
C GLU A 29 11.71 -12.19 21.72
N LEU A 30 11.57 -13.11 20.76
CA LEU A 30 12.65 -14.02 20.36
C LEU A 30 13.85 -13.26 19.77
N ILE A 31 13.60 -12.26 18.90
CA ILE A 31 14.67 -11.42 18.32
C ILE A 31 15.36 -10.60 19.42
N LYS A 32 14.60 -9.94 20.30
CA LYS A 32 15.11 -9.11 21.39
C LYS A 32 15.93 -9.93 22.38
N LYS A 33 15.46 -11.13 22.72
CA LYS A 33 16.18 -12.08 23.60
C LYS A 33 17.48 -12.56 22.97
N SER A 34 17.52 -12.73 21.64
CA SER A 34 18.70 -13.24 20.93
C SER A 34 19.79 -12.18 20.73
N ASN A 35 19.42 -10.89 20.65
CA ASN A 35 20.38 -9.79 20.49
C ASN A 35 19.91 -8.51 21.20
N PRO A 36 19.98 -8.45 22.54
CA PRO A 36 19.37 -7.36 23.32
C PRO A 36 20.01 -6.00 23.09
N GLU A 37 21.34 -5.95 22.90
CA GLU A 37 22.15 -4.72 22.78
C GLU A 37 21.95 -4.01 21.42
N GLN A 38 21.69 -4.75 20.33
CA GLN A 38 21.59 -4.18 18.98
C GLN A 38 20.14 -4.03 18.48
N THR A 39 19.15 -4.17 19.35
CA THR A 39 17.72 -4.14 19.00
C THR A 39 17.00 -2.95 19.63
N HIS A 40 16.02 -2.40 18.90
CA HIS A 40 15.18 -1.30 19.38
C HIS A 40 14.18 -1.77 20.46
N SER A 41 13.27 -0.88 20.88
CA SER A 41 12.20 -1.26 21.80
C SER A 41 11.26 -2.28 21.16
N ILE A 42 10.67 -3.14 22.00
CA ILE A 42 9.69 -4.15 21.57
C ILE A 42 8.53 -3.50 20.79
N GLU A 43 8.11 -2.29 21.19
CA GLU A 43 7.03 -1.55 20.54
C GLU A 43 7.39 -1.15 19.10
N ILE A 44 8.58 -0.58 18.87
CA ILE A 44 9.03 -0.17 17.54
C ILE A 44 9.20 -1.41 16.65
N MET A 45 9.79 -2.47 17.19
CA MET A 45 9.98 -3.73 16.47
C MET A 45 8.64 -4.40 16.11
N HIS A 46 7.66 -4.39 17.04
CA HIS A 46 6.32 -4.93 16.80
C HIS A 46 5.60 -4.16 15.70
N TYR A 47 5.66 -2.83 15.73
CA TYR A 47 5.09 -1.99 14.68
C TYR A 47 5.72 -2.29 13.31
N ALA A 48 7.06 -2.30 13.23
CA ALA A 48 7.78 -2.55 11.99
C ALA A 48 7.47 -3.95 11.43
N LEU A 49 7.53 -4.98 12.28
CA LEU A 49 7.22 -6.36 11.86
C LEU A 49 5.75 -6.52 11.46
N SER A 50 4.84 -5.82 12.12
CA SER A 50 3.42 -5.80 11.72
C SER A 50 3.23 -5.23 10.32
N ILE A 51 3.95 -4.16 9.95
CA ILE A 51 3.89 -3.61 8.57
C ILE A 51 4.40 -4.65 7.56
N ILE A 52 5.52 -5.31 7.86
CA ILE A 52 6.12 -6.33 6.98
C ILE A 52 5.14 -7.49 6.75
N LEU A 53 4.59 -8.05 7.82
CA LEU A 53 3.66 -9.19 7.74
C LEU A 53 2.37 -8.83 6.99
N ASN A 54 1.81 -7.65 7.24
CA ASN A 54 0.63 -7.17 6.50
C ASN A 54 0.94 -6.99 5.00
N THR A 55 2.10 -6.45 4.67
CA THR A 55 2.51 -6.27 3.27
C THR A 55 2.67 -7.61 2.56
N LEU A 56 3.34 -8.58 3.21
CA LEU A 56 3.47 -9.94 2.68
C LEU A 56 2.10 -10.61 2.50
N PHE A 57 1.19 -10.43 3.45
CA PHE A 57 -0.16 -10.95 3.36
C PHE A 57 -0.92 -10.40 2.15
N ILE A 58 -0.82 -9.09 1.88
CA ILE A 58 -1.40 -8.46 0.68
C ILE A 58 -0.82 -9.08 -0.58
N ILE A 59 0.51 -9.18 -0.69
CA ILE A 59 1.20 -9.70 -1.87
C ILE A 59 0.77 -11.14 -2.14
N ILE A 60 0.90 -12.03 -1.16
CA ILE A 60 0.58 -13.45 -1.31
C ILE A 60 -0.89 -13.64 -1.71
N THR A 61 -1.81 -13.00 -0.97
CA THR A 61 -3.24 -13.16 -1.24
C THR A 61 -3.62 -12.65 -2.62
N SER A 62 -3.10 -11.48 -3.01
CA SER A 62 -3.38 -10.90 -4.33
C SER A 62 -2.82 -11.77 -5.46
N LEU A 63 -1.60 -12.29 -5.32
CA LEU A 63 -1.00 -13.20 -6.31
C LEU A 63 -1.75 -14.53 -6.39
N CYS A 64 -2.23 -15.08 -5.26
CA CYS A 64 -3.09 -16.26 -5.28
C CYS A 64 -4.37 -15.98 -6.08
N ILE A 65 -5.04 -14.85 -5.84
CA ILE A 65 -6.24 -14.47 -6.61
C ILE A 65 -5.89 -14.31 -8.10
N GLY A 66 -4.83 -13.58 -8.43
CA GLY A 66 -4.37 -13.42 -9.82
C GLY A 66 -4.02 -14.74 -10.49
N GLY A 67 -3.43 -15.69 -9.76
CA GLY A 67 -3.15 -17.04 -10.25
C GLY A 67 -4.44 -17.82 -10.54
N LEU A 68 -5.43 -17.74 -9.64
CA LEU A 68 -6.73 -18.40 -9.80
C LEU A 68 -7.57 -17.79 -10.93
N THR A 69 -7.41 -16.47 -11.20
CA THR A 69 -8.14 -15.77 -12.28
C THR A 69 -7.37 -15.69 -13.60
N GLY A 70 -6.16 -16.28 -13.67
CA GLY A 70 -5.33 -16.29 -14.88
C GLY A 70 -4.62 -14.97 -15.21
N GLN A 71 -4.54 -14.04 -14.26
CA GLN A 71 -3.95 -12.70 -14.38
C GLN A 71 -2.74 -12.51 -13.45
N LEU A 72 -1.94 -13.56 -13.23
CA LEU A 72 -0.84 -13.55 -12.25
C LEU A 72 0.20 -12.46 -12.54
N LYS A 73 0.60 -12.31 -13.81
CA LYS A 73 1.65 -11.36 -14.23
C LYS A 73 1.17 -9.91 -14.08
N GLU A 74 -0.06 -9.65 -14.49
CA GLU A 74 -0.71 -8.35 -14.44
C GLU A 74 -0.99 -7.95 -12.99
N THR A 75 -1.37 -8.91 -12.13
CA THR A 75 -1.53 -8.68 -10.68
C THR A 75 -0.19 -8.36 -10.02
N PHE A 76 0.87 -9.08 -10.37
CA PHE A 76 2.23 -8.78 -9.89
C PHE A 76 2.68 -7.39 -10.33
N LEU A 77 2.38 -7.00 -11.57
CA LEU A 77 2.70 -5.68 -12.09
C LEU A 77 1.92 -4.58 -11.35
N ALA A 78 0.62 -4.78 -11.12
CA ALA A 78 -0.20 -3.85 -10.34
C ALA A 78 0.32 -3.67 -8.90
N LEU A 79 0.64 -4.77 -8.21
CA LEU A 79 1.24 -4.75 -6.87
C LEU A 79 2.55 -3.97 -6.85
N SER A 80 3.45 -4.28 -7.78
CA SER A 80 4.77 -3.65 -7.86
C SER A 80 4.66 -2.16 -8.14
N SER A 81 3.82 -1.77 -9.11
CA SER A 81 3.57 -0.37 -9.44
C SER A 81 2.99 0.42 -8.26
N CYS A 82 1.97 -0.12 -7.59
CA CYS A 82 1.40 0.47 -6.39
C CYS A 82 2.47 0.60 -5.29
N MET A 83 3.22 -0.47 -5.01
CA MET A 83 4.24 -0.48 -3.96
C MET A 83 5.34 0.55 -4.20
N PHE A 84 5.96 0.55 -5.39
CA PHE A 84 7.05 1.48 -5.69
C PHE A 84 6.59 2.93 -5.66
N LEU A 85 5.46 3.24 -6.29
CA LEU A 85 4.95 4.60 -6.28
C LEU A 85 4.54 5.02 -4.88
N ARG A 86 3.99 4.13 -4.05
CA ARG A 86 3.65 4.42 -2.65
C ARG A 86 4.87 4.66 -1.77
N MET A 87 5.95 3.91 -1.97
CA MET A 87 7.21 4.13 -1.23
C MET A 87 7.78 5.53 -1.50
N SER A 88 7.65 6.05 -2.72
CA SER A 88 8.15 7.38 -3.07
C SER A 88 7.14 8.50 -2.81
N SER A 89 5.85 8.27 -3.03
CA SER A 89 4.81 9.30 -2.93
C SER A 89 4.15 9.39 -1.55
N GLY A 90 4.22 8.32 -0.74
CA GLY A 90 3.46 8.21 0.50
C GLY A 90 1.98 7.90 0.25
N GLY A 91 1.09 8.67 0.86
CA GLY A 91 -0.36 8.52 0.77
C GLY A 91 -0.99 8.05 2.08
N VAL A 92 -2.30 8.10 2.12
CA VAL A 92 -3.09 7.78 3.32
C VAL A 92 -2.95 6.30 3.68
N HIS A 93 -2.70 6.02 4.96
CA HIS A 93 -3.00 4.73 5.58
C HIS A 93 -4.37 4.77 6.22
N LEU A 94 -5.18 3.74 5.97
CA LEU A 94 -6.46 3.56 6.66
C LEU A 94 -6.20 3.30 8.15
N LYS A 95 -7.14 3.73 9.00
CA LYS A 95 -7.03 3.64 10.47
C LYS A 95 -6.78 2.22 11.00
N SER A 96 -7.11 1.20 10.22
CA SER A 96 -6.81 -0.19 10.55
C SER A 96 -5.99 -0.86 9.45
N ALA A 97 -5.03 -1.69 9.87
CA ALA A 97 -4.24 -2.51 8.97
C ALA A 97 -5.13 -3.44 8.14
N ARG A 98 -6.20 -3.98 8.75
CA ARG A 98 -7.17 -4.84 8.05
C ARG A 98 -7.87 -4.14 6.89
N SER A 99 -8.39 -2.94 7.11
CA SER A 99 -9.04 -2.17 6.05
C SER A 99 -8.06 -1.90 4.90
N CYS A 100 -6.80 -1.56 5.23
CA CYS A 100 -5.76 -1.39 4.21
C CYS A 100 -5.54 -2.69 3.44
N ASN A 101 -5.38 -3.82 4.13
CA ASN A 101 -5.16 -5.11 3.48
C ASN A 101 -6.31 -5.48 2.53
N ILE A 102 -7.56 -5.38 3.00
CA ILE A 102 -8.74 -5.72 2.19
C ILE A 102 -8.82 -4.84 0.95
N VAL A 103 -8.68 -3.52 1.11
CA VAL A 103 -8.75 -2.57 0.00
C VAL A 103 -7.60 -2.78 -0.97
N SER A 104 -6.37 -2.96 -0.48
CA SER A 104 -5.19 -3.19 -1.33
C SER A 104 -5.28 -4.49 -2.10
N ILE A 105 -5.70 -5.60 -1.46
CA ILE A 105 -5.91 -6.89 -2.12
C ILE A 105 -6.98 -6.75 -3.20
N PHE A 106 -8.13 -6.19 -2.83
CA PHE A 106 -9.23 -6.01 -3.76
C PHE A 106 -8.82 -5.19 -4.98
N ILE A 107 -8.20 -4.03 -4.79
CA ILE A 107 -7.80 -3.16 -5.89
C ILE A 107 -6.72 -3.82 -6.75
N CYS A 108 -5.65 -4.36 -6.15
CA CYS A 108 -4.54 -4.93 -6.91
C CYS A 108 -4.95 -6.18 -7.70
N SER A 109 -5.86 -6.99 -7.16
CA SER A 109 -6.43 -8.13 -7.89
C SER A 109 -7.48 -7.71 -8.92
N LEU A 110 -8.18 -6.58 -8.74
CA LEU A 110 -9.19 -6.11 -9.69
C LEU A 110 -8.58 -5.41 -10.92
N ILE A 111 -7.50 -4.64 -10.74
CA ILE A 111 -6.87 -3.82 -11.80
C ILE A 111 -6.70 -4.58 -13.13
N PRO A 112 -6.12 -5.80 -13.16
CA PRO A 112 -5.94 -6.56 -14.41
C PRO A 112 -7.24 -6.75 -15.20
N HIS A 113 -8.36 -6.97 -14.50
CA HIS A 113 -9.65 -7.32 -15.09
C HIS A 113 -10.39 -6.12 -15.70
N ILE A 114 -10.02 -4.89 -15.35
CA ILE A 114 -10.69 -3.67 -15.81
C ILE A 114 -9.83 -2.83 -16.77
N THR A 115 -8.64 -3.31 -17.13
CA THR A 115 -7.69 -2.60 -18.00
C THR A 115 -8.24 -2.26 -19.38
N TYR A 116 -9.10 -3.11 -19.94
CA TYR A 116 -9.70 -2.90 -21.26
C TYR A 116 -10.58 -1.63 -21.31
N LEU A 117 -11.18 -1.23 -20.19
CA LEU A 117 -12.07 -0.06 -20.11
C LEU A 117 -11.31 1.26 -20.29
N ILE A 118 -10.01 1.28 -20.01
CA ILE A 118 -9.22 2.50 -19.95
C ILE A 118 -8.12 2.58 -21.00
N HIS A 119 -8.01 1.57 -21.87
CA HIS A 119 -6.94 1.50 -22.87
C HIS A 119 -6.85 2.77 -23.72
N ASN A 120 -7.99 3.27 -24.20
CA ASN A 120 -8.07 4.49 -25.02
C ASN A 120 -7.89 5.79 -24.21
N HIS A 121 -7.93 5.71 -22.88
CA HIS A 121 -7.87 6.87 -21.97
C HIS A 121 -6.58 6.91 -21.12
N ILE A 122 -5.64 6.00 -21.39
CA ILE A 122 -4.43 5.83 -20.59
C ILE A 122 -3.57 7.10 -20.51
N ILE A 123 -3.50 7.89 -21.58
CA ILE A 123 -2.75 9.15 -21.62
C ILE A 123 -3.34 10.14 -20.61
N TRP A 124 -4.67 10.28 -20.57
CA TRP A 124 -5.36 11.18 -19.64
C TRP A 124 -5.21 10.72 -18.19
N ILE A 125 -5.26 9.41 -17.95
CA ILE A 125 -5.03 8.82 -16.63
C ILE A 125 -3.61 9.09 -16.13
N ASN A 126 -2.61 8.90 -17.00
CA ASN A 126 -1.22 9.18 -16.67
C ASN A 126 -0.99 10.68 -16.44
N LEU A 127 -1.62 11.55 -17.24
CA LEU A 127 -1.51 13.00 -17.08
C LEU A 127 -2.10 13.47 -15.74
N PHE A 128 -3.27 12.94 -15.37
CA PHE A 128 -3.88 13.20 -14.07
C PHE A 128 -2.97 12.73 -12.93
N SER A 129 -2.48 11.49 -13.01
CA SER A 129 -1.59 10.92 -11.99
C SER A 129 -0.29 11.73 -11.85
N LEU A 130 0.27 12.18 -12.98
CA LEU A 130 1.47 13.00 -13.01
C LEU A 130 1.24 14.36 -12.34
N LEU A 131 0.12 15.01 -12.66
CA LEU A 131 -0.28 16.28 -12.03
C LEU A 131 -0.40 16.12 -10.51
N VAL A 132 -1.02 15.04 -10.05
CA VAL A 132 -1.12 14.74 -8.62
C VAL A 132 0.25 14.55 -7.98
N MET A 133 1.17 13.80 -8.60
CA MET A 133 2.52 13.64 -8.04
C MET A 133 3.29 14.96 -7.99
N ILE A 134 3.12 15.84 -8.99
CA ILE A 134 3.73 17.17 -8.99
C ILE A 134 3.17 18.05 -7.87
N LEU A 135 1.87 17.99 -7.60
CA LEU A 135 1.23 18.89 -6.62
C LEU A 135 1.27 18.37 -5.19
N CYS A 136 1.14 17.05 -5.00
CA CYS A 136 0.83 16.46 -3.71
C CYS A 136 1.92 15.53 -3.16
N ALA A 137 2.87 15.04 -3.98
CA ALA A 137 3.94 14.18 -3.49
C ALA A 137 5.17 14.98 -2.99
N PRO A 138 5.92 14.45 -2.01
CA PRO A 138 5.57 13.31 -1.17
C PRO A 138 4.56 13.72 -0.09
N ASN A 139 3.65 12.82 0.25
CA ASN A 139 2.69 12.96 1.35
C ASN A 139 2.85 11.77 2.31
N PRO A 140 3.96 11.69 3.05
CA PRO A 140 4.25 10.54 3.90
C PRO A 140 3.27 10.46 5.09
N ASP A 141 3.06 9.23 5.60
CA ASP A 141 2.27 8.98 6.79
C ASP A 141 2.78 9.81 7.98
N ALA A 142 1.88 10.26 8.86
CA ALA A 142 2.24 10.99 10.07
C ALA A 142 3.23 10.22 10.97
N ASN A 143 3.17 8.89 10.95
CA ASN A 143 4.06 8.00 11.68
C ASN A 143 5.39 7.73 10.96
N ALA A 144 5.50 8.09 9.68
CA ALA A 144 6.73 7.93 8.91
C ALA A 144 7.76 8.98 9.37
N GLN A 145 8.91 8.52 9.85
CA GLN A 145 10.02 9.36 10.28
C GLN A 145 10.99 9.59 9.11
N ILE A 146 10.50 10.25 8.05
CA ILE A 146 11.33 10.57 6.88
C ILE A 146 11.94 11.97 7.06
N PRO A 147 13.28 12.11 6.98
CA PRO A 147 13.95 13.42 7.02
C PRO A 147 13.53 14.31 5.85
N LYS A 148 13.38 15.62 6.09
CA LYS A 148 12.83 16.57 5.09
C LYS A 148 13.73 16.72 3.86
N GLU A 149 15.03 16.46 4.01
CA GLU A 149 16.05 16.55 2.95
C GLU A 149 15.74 15.57 1.80
N TRP A 150 15.11 14.44 2.10
CA TRP A 150 14.76 13.43 1.11
C TRP A 150 13.47 13.75 0.33
N TYR A 151 12.68 14.74 0.76
CA TYR A 151 11.35 14.96 0.19
C TYR A 151 11.41 15.33 -1.28
N LEU A 152 12.41 16.14 -1.67
CA LEU A 152 12.61 16.50 -3.07
C LEU A 152 12.98 15.27 -3.91
N GLY A 153 13.87 14.40 -3.43
CA GLY A 153 14.25 13.16 -4.11
C GLY A 153 13.06 12.22 -4.29
N LEU A 154 12.27 12.02 -3.24
CA LEU A 154 11.05 11.19 -3.28
C LEU A 154 9.99 11.73 -4.26
N LYS A 155 9.85 13.06 -4.34
CA LYS A 155 9.00 13.71 -5.34
C LYS A 155 9.48 13.41 -6.76
N ILE A 156 10.77 13.62 -7.03
CA ILE A 156 11.37 13.40 -8.34
C ILE A 156 11.20 11.93 -8.77
N ILE A 157 11.45 10.98 -7.87
CA ILE A 157 11.23 9.55 -8.13
C ILE A 157 9.76 9.28 -8.50
N SER A 158 8.80 9.83 -7.76
CA SER A 158 7.38 9.66 -8.04
C SER A 158 6.98 10.20 -9.42
N ILE A 159 7.51 11.37 -9.78
CA ILE A 159 7.29 12.00 -11.10
C ILE A 159 7.90 11.13 -12.21
N ILE A 160 9.13 10.65 -12.03
CA ILE A 160 9.80 9.78 -13.00
C ILE A 160 9.02 8.48 -13.20
N LEU A 161 8.59 7.82 -12.12
CA LEU A 161 7.81 6.58 -12.19
C LEU A 161 6.55 6.75 -13.04
N VAL A 162 5.76 7.80 -12.78
CA VAL A 162 4.54 8.07 -13.57
C VAL A 162 4.88 8.44 -15.01
N SER A 163 5.95 9.21 -15.21
CA SER A 163 6.41 9.62 -16.55
C SER A 163 6.83 8.44 -17.41
N LEU A 164 7.43 7.40 -16.81
CA LEU A 164 7.83 6.18 -17.52
C LEU A 164 6.64 5.48 -18.19
N ASN A 165 5.45 5.56 -17.60
CA ASN A 165 4.27 4.90 -18.16
C ASN A 165 3.75 5.56 -19.46
N PHE A 166 4.17 6.79 -19.79
CA PHE A 166 3.87 7.38 -21.09
C PHE A 166 4.60 6.66 -22.23
N TRP A 167 5.80 6.14 -21.97
CA TRP A 167 6.55 5.32 -22.94
C TRP A 167 6.16 3.84 -22.89
N ILE A 168 5.95 3.28 -21.69
CA ILE A 168 5.56 1.86 -21.54
C ILE A 168 4.12 1.63 -22.05
N HIS A 169 3.25 2.63 -21.90
CA HIS A 169 1.85 2.58 -22.34
C HIS A 169 1.04 1.42 -21.73
N SER A 170 1.36 1.03 -20.49
CA SER A 170 0.68 -0.07 -19.81
C SER A 170 -0.57 0.41 -19.07
N SER A 171 -1.72 -0.16 -19.43
CA SER A 171 -3.00 0.08 -18.75
C SER A 171 -2.99 -0.39 -17.29
N VAL A 172 -2.28 -1.48 -16.99
CA VAL A 172 -2.13 -2.01 -15.62
C VAL A 172 -1.39 -1.00 -14.74
N ILE A 173 -0.24 -0.51 -15.22
CA ILE A 173 0.59 0.47 -14.50
C ILE A 173 -0.18 1.79 -14.32
N GLY A 174 -0.89 2.25 -15.37
CA GLY A 174 -1.64 3.49 -15.31
C GLY A 174 -2.77 3.46 -14.28
N LEU A 175 -3.52 2.35 -14.20
CA LEU A 175 -4.55 2.18 -13.17
C LEU A 175 -3.93 2.10 -11.76
N ALA A 176 -2.82 1.39 -11.60
CA ALA A 176 -2.11 1.34 -10.32
C ALA A 176 -1.67 2.74 -9.87
N PHE A 177 -1.12 3.54 -10.77
CA PHE A 177 -0.73 4.92 -10.49
C PHE A 177 -1.92 5.86 -10.23
N LEU A 178 -3.04 5.64 -10.91
CA LEU A 178 -4.29 6.38 -10.65
C LEU A 178 -4.82 6.12 -9.25
N VAL A 179 -4.91 4.85 -8.86
CA VAL A 179 -5.30 4.44 -7.50
C VAL A 179 -4.38 5.10 -6.48
N GLN A 180 -3.08 4.99 -6.69
CA GLN A 180 -2.10 5.57 -5.78
C GLN A 180 -2.24 7.11 -5.70
N SER A 181 -2.53 7.77 -6.82
CA SER A 181 -2.78 9.23 -6.86
C SER A 181 -3.96 9.62 -5.98
N PHE A 182 -5.06 8.85 -5.97
CA PHE A 182 -6.16 9.10 -5.04
C PHE A 182 -5.74 8.98 -3.57
N THR A 183 -4.87 8.03 -3.22
CA THR A 183 -4.37 7.91 -1.85
C THR A 183 -3.48 9.09 -1.42
N VAL A 184 -2.83 9.76 -2.37
CA VAL A 184 -1.94 10.90 -2.12
C VAL A 184 -2.70 12.21 -2.00
N ILE A 185 -3.78 12.41 -2.77
CA ILE A 185 -4.59 13.64 -2.75
C ILE A 185 -5.28 13.84 -1.40
N ILE A 186 -5.83 12.78 -0.81
CA ILE A 186 -6.70 12.88 0.36
C ILE A 186 -5.90 13.43 1.56
N PRO A 187 -6.20 14.65 2.05
CA PRO A 187 -5.43 15.28 3.11
C PRO A 187 -5.98 14.85 4.48
N LEU A 188 -5.94 13.55 4.80
CA LEU A 188 -6.49 13.09 6.08
C LEU A 188 -5.59 13.42 7.28
N GLN A 189 -4.29 13.67 7.07
CA GLN A 189 -3.33 13.93 8.14
C GLN A 189 -2.19 14.85 7.69
N ARG A 190 -2.47 16.14 7.41
CA ARG A 190 -1.38 17.12 7.33
C ARG A 190 -0.79 17.27 8.72
N ARG A 191 0.52 16.99 8.90
CA ARG A 191 1.23 17.45 10.10
C ARG A 191 1.03 18.97 10.21
N PRO A 192 0.58 19.51 11.35
CA PRO A 192 0.62 20.96 11.54
C PRO A 192 2.08 21.38 11.39
N ILE A 193 2.31 22.39 10.55
CA ILE A 193 3.62 23.02 10.41
C ILE A 193 3.92 23.63 11.78
N LYS A 194 4.78 22.97 12.57
CA LYS A 194 5.47 23.60 13.70
C LYS A 194 6.73 24.26 13.18
#